data_AF-A0A1G2Q8I7-F1
#
_entry.id   AF-A0A1G2Q8I7-F1
#
_cell.length_a   1.000
_cell.length_b   1.000
_cell.length_c   1.000
_cell.angle_alpha   90.00
_cell.angle_beta   90.00
_cell.angle_gamma   90.00
#
_symmetry.space_group_name_H-M   'P 1'
#
loop_
_entity.id
_entity.type
_entity.pdbx_description
1 polymer ?
#
loop_
_entity_poly.entity_id
_entity_poly.type
_entity_poly.pdbx_seq_one_letter_code
_entity_poly.pdbx_strand_id
1 'polypeptide(L)' 'MILAENKTGSSKLLIIQKADVNAKILKYLLRLAYEIKALPESKYISSEMKLVEIGKMLGGWIKSIKLKRPVTES' A
#
# COMPACT_ATOMS: atom_id res chain seq x y z
N MET A 1 32.44 14.65 10.56
CA MET A 1 31.64 14.58 9.31
C MET A 1 30.46 13.64 9.54
N ILE A 2 29.50 14.05 10.36
CA ILE A 2 28.19 13.39 10.50
C ILE A 2 27.22 14.55 10.50
N LEU A 3 26.40 14.65 9.46
CA LEU A 3 25.13 15.41 9.39
C LEU A 3 24.65 15.34 7.93
N ALA A 4 24.12 14.17 7.56
CA ALA A 4 23.20 14.04 6.43
C ALA A 4 21.88 13.49 7.01
N GLU A 5 21.17 14.36 7.74
CA GLU A 5 19.93 14.02 8.42
C GLU A 5 18.75 13.84 7.45
N ASN A 6 18.46 12.56 7.20
CA ASN A 6 17.16 11.87 7.16
C ASN A 6 15.82 12.67 7.23
N LYS A 7 15.61 13.70 6.42
CA LYS A 7 14.28 14.35 6.28
C LYS A 7 13.32 13.62 5.32
N THR A 8 13.80 12.65 4.54
CA THR A 8 13.01 12.02 3.45
C THR A 8 12.18 10.81 3.88
N GLY A 9 12.49 10.19 5.03
CA GLY A 9 11.83 8.97 5.51
C GLY A 9 10.36 9.13 5.90
N SER A 10 9.99 10.28 6.50
CA SER A 10 8.60 10.57 6.89
C SER A 10 7.68 10.75 5.69
N SER A 11 8.10 11.54 4.70
CA SER A 11 7.31 11.80 3.49
C SER A 11 7.12 10.53 2.66
N LYS A 12 8.15 9.68 2.55
CA LYS A 12 8.05 8.39 1.84
C LYS A 12 7.06 7.44 2.52
N LEU A 13 7.09 7.33 3.84
CA LEU A 13 6.14 6.49 4.59
C LEU A 13 4.69 6.96 4.38
N LEU A 14 4.45 8.28 4.46
CA LEU A 14 3.13 8.86 4.24
C LEU A 14 2.59 8.56 2.84
N ILE A 15 3.43 8.66 1.80
CA ILE A 15 3.05 8.34 0.41
C ILE A 15 2.64 6.86 0.30
N ILE A 16 3.41 5.94 0.87
CA ILE A 16 3.13 4.50 0.80
C ILE A 16 1.89 4.14 1.61
N GLN A 17 1.68 4.77 2.78
CA GLN A 17 0.45 4.60 3.56
C GLN A 17 -0.78 5.10 2.82
N LYS A 18 -0.67 6.25 2.14
CA LYS A 18 -1.75 6.76 1.28
C LYS A 18 -2.05 5.79 0.14
N ALA A 19 -1.02 5.21 -0.48
CA ALA A 19 -1.19 4.19 -1.51
C ALA A 19 -1.87 2.92 -0.98
N ASP A 20 -1.54 2.47 0.24
CA ASP A 20 -2.18 1.32 0.91
C ASP A 20 -3.67 1.57 1.16
N VAL A 21 -4.04 2.77 1.62
CA VAL A 21 -5.45 3.17 1.78
C VAL A 21 -6.16 3.18 0.44
N ASN A 22 -5.56 3.79 -0.59
CA ASN A 22 -6.15 3.83 -1.93
C ASN A 22 -6.33 2.44 -2.54
N ALA A 23 -5.38 1.52 -2.33
CA ALA A 23 -5.49 0.14 -2.80
C ALA A 23 -6.65 -0.60 -2.13
N LYS A 24 -6.89 -0.38 -0.82
CA LYS A 24 -8.04 -0.93 -0.09
C LYS A 24 -9.37 -0.37 -0.60
N ILE A 25 -9.43 0.93 -0.86
CA ILE A 25 -10.62 1.57 -1.46
C ILE A 25 -10.89 0.97 -2.85
N LEU A 26 -9.87 0.86 -3.69
CA LEU A 26 -10.00 0.27 -5.03
C LEU A 26 -10.46 -1.18 -4.98
N LYS A 27 -9.95 -1.97 -4.03
CA LYS A 27 -10.41 -3.35 -3.79
C LYS A 27 -11.90 -3.39 -3.45
N TYR A 28 -12.36 -2.50 -2.57
CA TYR A 28 -13.76 -2.42 -2.20
C TYR A 28 -14.65 -2.02 -3.39
N LEU A 29 -14.24 -1.00 -4.16
CA LEU A 29 -14.95 -0.58 -5.37
C LEU A 29 -15.00 -1.70 -6.43
N LEU A 30 -13.91 -2.44 -6.60
CA LEU A 30 -13.82 -3.56 -7.52
C LEU A 30 -14.80 -4.69 -7.12
N ARG A 31 -14.89 -4.99 -5.83
CA ARG A 31 -15.85 -5.95 -5.29
C ARG A 31 -17.29 -5.49 -5.51
N LEU A 32 -17.61 -4.23 -5.22
CA LEU A 32 -18.94 -3.67 -5.48
C LEU A 32 -19.30 -3.74 -6.96
N ALA A 33 -18.38 -3.38 -7.85
CA ALA A 33 -18.59 -3.45 -9.30
C ALA A 33 -18.88 -4.87 -9.78
N TYR A 34 -18.24 -5.87 -9.18
CA TYR A 34 -18.51 -7.28 -9.43
C TYR A 34 -19.89 -7.71 -8.89
N GLU A 35 -20.23 -7.34 -7.65
CA GLU A 35 -21.51 -7.67 -7.02
C GLU A 35 -22.70 -7.12 -7.80
N ILE A 36 -22.60 -5.90 -8.36
CA ILE A 36 -23.64 -5.31 -9.23
C ILE A 36 -23.57 -5.79 -10.69
N LYS A 37 -22.71 -6.76 -11.01
CA LYS A 37 -22.48 -7.30 -12.37
C LYS A 37 -22.05 -6.26 -13.41
N ALA A 38 -21.49 -5.12 -12.97
CA ALA A 38 -20.90 -4.12 -13.85
C ALA A 38 -19.53 -4.59 -14.43
N LEU A 39 -18.94 -5.63 -13.82
CA LEU A 39 -17.67 -6.20 -14.25
C LEU A 39 -17.79 -7.72 -14.46
N PRO A 40 -17.33 -8.26 -15.62
CA PRO A 40 -17.22 -9.70 -15.82
C PRO A 40 -16.27 -10.37 -14.82
N GLU A 41 -16.58 -11.60 -14.41
CA GLU A 41 -15.81 -12.36 -13.42
C GLU A 41 -14.32 -12.50 -13.78
N SER A 42 -13.99 -12.78 -15.04
CA SER A 42 -12.59 -12.88 -15.50
C SER A 42 -11.80 -11.57 -15.32
N LYS A 43 -12.46 -10.42 -15.52
CA LYS A 43 -11.86 -9.09 -15.29
C LYS A 43 -11.75 -8.78 -13.81
N TYR A 44 -12.73 -9.20 -13.01
CA TYR A 44 -12.67 -9.10 -11.55
C TYR A 44 -11.48 -9.88 -11.00
N ILE A 45 -11.38 -11.18 -11.30
CA ILE A 45 -10.31 -12.08 -10.83
C ILE A 45 -8.93 -11.55 -11.22
N SER A 46 -8.73 -11.15 -12.49
CA SER A 46 -7.45 -10.62 -12.95
C SER A 46 -7.05 -9.30 -12.28
N SER A 47 -8.02 -8.44 -11.95
CA SER A 47 -7.77 -7.17 -11.24
C SER A 47 -7.52 -7.40 -9.75
N GLU A 48 -8.27 -8.32 -9.13
CA GLU A 48 -8.12 -8.71 -7.73
C GLU A 48 -6.73 -9.32 -7.47
N MET A 49 -6.26 -10.22 -8.35
CA MET A 49 -4.91 -10.78 -8.25
C MET A 49 -3.81 -9.71 -8.25
N LYS A 50 -3.94 -8.70 -9.13
CA LYS A 50 -2.99 -7.57 -9.16
C LYS A 50 -3.05 -6.75 -7.88
N LEU A 51 -4.24 -6.47 -7.36
CA LEU A 51 -4.42 -5.75 -6.09
C LEU A 51 -3.84 -6.50 -4.90
N VAL A 52 -3.93 -7.82 -4.87
CA VAL A 52 -3.30 -8.65 -3.84
C VAL A 52 -1.78 -8.50 -3.87
N GLU A 53 -1.15 -8.58 -5.03
CA GLU A 53 0.30 -8.40 -5.16
C GLU A 53 0.74 -6.99 -4.75
N ILE A 54 -0.01 -5.96 -5.17
CA ILE A 54 0.22 -4.57 -4.73
C ILE A 54 0.16 -4.46 -3.21
N GLY A 55 -0.85 -5.07 -2.57
CA GLY A 55 -0.99 -5.07 -1.11
C GLY A 55 0.19 -5.74 -0.39
N LYS A 56 0.71 -6.86 -0.92
CA LYS A 56 1.91 -7.52 -0.39
C LYS A 56 3.14 -6.60 -0.47
N MET A 57 3.34 -5.96 -1.62
CA MET A 57 4.47 -5.04 -1.84
C MET A 57 4.40 -3.83 -0.90
N LEU A 58 3.24 -3.18 -0.81
CA LEU A 58 3.01 -2.04 0.07
C LEU A 58 3.22 -2.41 1.54
N GLY A 59 2.68 -3.55 1.99
CA GLY A 59 2.86 -4.06 3.35
C GLY A 59 4.33 -4.35 3.66
N GLY A 60 5.06 -4.96 2.73
CA GLY A 60 6.50 -5.21 2.84
C GLY A 60 7.31 -3.92 2.96
N TRP A 61 7.00 -2.92 2.12
CA TRP A 61 7.68 -1.63 2.17
C TRP A 61 7.40 -0.86 3.46
N ILE A 62 6.15 -0.83 3.94
CA ILE A 62 5.79 -0.20 5.22
C ILE A 62 6.58 -0.82 6.37
N LYS A 63 6.62 -2.16 6.44
CA LYS A 63 7.40 -2.88 7.47
C LYS A 63 8.89 -2.54 7.38
N SER A 64 9.46 -2.54 6.18
CA SER A 64 10.88 -2.23 5.97
C SER A 64 11.26 -0.81 6.39
N ILE A 65 10.39 0.18 6.14
CA ILE A 65 10.65 1.58 6.48
C ILE A 65 10.49 1.81 7.99
N LYS A 66 9.53 1.14 8.62
CA LYS A 66 9.38 1.16 10.08
C LYS A 66 10.56 0.50 10.79
N LEU A 67 11.06 -0.64 10.30
CA LEU A 67 12.22 -1.33 10.88
C LEU A 67 13.52 -0.52 10.77
N LYS A 68 13.70 0.24 9.68
CA LYS A 68 14.85 1.15 9.50
C LYS A 68 14.83 2.36 10.44
N ARG A 69 13.73 2.62 11.14
CA ARG A 69 13.66 3.60 12.22
C ARG A 69 13.87 2.83 13.52
N PRO A 70 15.07 2.84 14.13
CA PRO A 70 15.19 2.32 15.49
C PRO A 70 14.22 3.11 16.37
N VAL A 71 13.46 2.38 17.19
CA VAL A 71 12.68 2.95 18.29
C VAL A 71 13.69 3.46 19.33
N THR A 72 14.24 4.65 19.08
CA THR A 72 15.01 5.43 20.04
C THR A 72 14.30 6.77 20.16
N GLU A 73 13.30 6.80 21.03
CA GLU A 73 12.80 7.95 21.79
C GLU A 73 11.48 7.53 22.44
N SER A 74 11.59 6.89 23.60
CA SER A 74 10.64 6.86 24.72
C SER A 74 11.32 6.13 25.88
#